data_AF-A0A7J9K129-F1
#
_entry.id   AF-A0A7J9K129-F1
#
_cell.length_a   1.000
_cell.length_b   1.000
_cell.length_c   1.000
_cell.angle_alpha   90.00
_cell.angle_beta   90.00
_cell.angle_gamma   90.00
#
_symmetry.space_group_name_H-M   'P 1'
#
loop_
_entity.id
_entity.type
_entity.pdbx_description
1 polymer ?
#
loop_
_entity_poly.entity_id
_entity_poly.type
_entity_poly.pdbx_seq_one_letter_code
_entity_poly.pdbx_strand_id
1 'polypeptide(L)'
;SWNIGVFICLKCCDVHRSLGTHISKVLSVTLDEWSNEQIDAMSEVGGNSAANAIYEAYIPEGFSKPDPDAGIEERKRFIRSKYELQEFMKSSLRISTGKSSPSFKSIFSSKFMDSFRIRPTDDEDGMVEFIGLLKVTVVKGTNLAIRDMMTSDPYVVLTLGQQTIQTAVIPSNLNPVWDEELMLSVPNNYGPLKLEVYDHDMFSADDIMGEAQIDIQPLISAAMAYGDPEMFGNMQIGKWLKSEDNALIEDSIINIIDGKVKQDVQLKLQNVECGELHLEVEWLPLDQ
;
A
#
# COMPACT_ATOMS: atom_id res chain seq x y z
N SER A 1 -11.64 3.67 21.69
CA SER A 1 -10.59 4.48 21.05
C SER A 1 -10.84 4.43 19.57
N TRP A 2 -11.19 5.58 18.98
CA TRP A 2 -11.72 5.61 17.63
C TRP A 2 -10.64 5.48 16.55
N ASN A 3 -9.44 5.99 16.82
CA ASN A 3 -8.31 5.91 15.89
C ASN A 3 -7.62 4.53 15.89
N ILE A 4 -7.75 3.74 16.96
CA ILE A 4 -7.26 2.34 17.03
C ILE A 4 -8.38 1.36 16.66
N GLY A 5 -9.62 1.81 16.51
CA GLY A 5 -10.73 0.90 16.18
C GLY A 5 -11.16 -0.03 17.31
N VAL A 6 -10.99 0.34 18.59
CA VAL A 6 -11.31 -0.55 19.73
C VAL A 6 -12.36 0.01 20.68
N PHE A 7 -13.35 -0.80 21.01
CA PHE A 7 -14.25 -0.62 22.15
C PHE A 7 -13.57 -1.07 23.44
N ILE A 8 -13.53 -0.19 24.42
CA ILE A 8 -12.84 -0.41 25.70
C ILE A 8 -13.77 -0.04 26.85
N CYS A 9 -13.67 -0.76 27.96
CA CYS A 9 -14.44 -0.46 29.16
C CYS A 9 -13.91 0.81 29.87
N LEU A 10 -14.72 1.37 30.78
CA LEU A 10 -14.35 2.56 31.55
C LEU A 10 -13.03 2.38 32.33
N LYS A 11 -12.81 1.20 32.93
CA LYS A 11 -11.57 0.89 33.66
C LYS A 11 -10.31 0.91 32.75
N CYS A 12 -10.45 0.64 31.44
CA CYS A 12 -9.34 0.72 30.48
C CYS A 12 -9.22 2.10 29.83
N CYS A 13 -10.29 2.89 29.83
CA CYS A 13 -10.33 4.24 29.26
C CYS A 13 -9.23 5.13 29.84
N ASP A 14 -9.06 5.14 31.16
CA ASP A 14 -8.06 5.98 31.83
C ASP A 14 -6.62 5.62 31.43
N VAL A 15 -6.35 4.33 31.27
CA VAL A 15 -5.06 3.86 30.78
C VAL A 15 -4.84 4.32 29.33
N HIS A 16 -5.84 4.17 28.47
CA HIS A 16 -5.78 4.63 27.08
C HIS A 16 -5.57 6.15 26.98
N ARG A 17 -6.22 6.95 27.82
CA ARG A 17 -5.98 8.41 27.91
C ARG A 17 -4.53 8.71 28.31
N SER A 18 -3.94 7.90 29.18
CA SER A 18 -2.54 8.06 29.64
C SER A 18 -1.48 7.68 28.62
N LEU A 19 -1.83 7.06 27.49
CA LEU A 19 -0.90 6.79 26.38
C LEU A 19 -0.59 8.05 25.57
N GLY A 20 -1.46 9.04 25.61
CA GLY A 20 -1.35 10.26 24.80
C GLY A 20 -2.12 10.18 23.48
N THR A 21 -2.44 11.36 22.94
CA THR A 21 -3.34 11.54 21.78
C THR A 21 -2.74 11.09 20.45
N HIS A 22 -1.42 10.90 20.39
CA HIS A 22 -0.70 10.34 19.25
C HIS A 22 -0.85 8.81 19.15
N ILE A 23 -1.22 8.14 20.26
CA ILE A 23 -1.44 6.69 20.29
C ILE A 23 -2.93 6.40 20.34
N SER A 24 -3.65 6.91 21.35
CA SER A 24 -5.04 6.54 21.62
C SER A 24 -5.91 7.77 21.86
N LYS A 25 -6.88 8.00 20.97
CA LYS A 25 -7.95 8.99 21.10
C LYS A 25 -9.23 8.28 21.53
N VAL A 26 -9.84 8.71 22.63
CA VAL A 26 -10.97 8.04 23.27
C VAL A 26 -12.18 8.95 23.33
N LEU A 27 -13.32 8.45 22.88
CA LEU A 27 -14.65 9.05 23.03
C LEU A 27 -15.59 8.01 23.66
N SER A 28 -16.58 8.49 24.40
CA SER A 28 -17.71 7.73 24.90
C SER A 28 -18.68 7.45 23.77
N VAL A 29 -19.09 6.19 23.63
CA VAL A 29 -20.04 5.76 22.58
C VAL A 29 -21.42 6.43 22.77
N THR A 30 -21.78 6.79 24.00
CA THR A 30 -23.12 7.31 24.32
C THR A 30 -23.15 8.73 24.86
N LEU A 31 -22.03 9.24 25.35
CA LEU A 31 -21.98 10.55 26.05
C LEU A 31 -21.29 11.64 25.25
N ASP A 32 -20.49 11.29 24.25
CA ASP A 32 -19.78 12.25 23.41
C ASP A 32 -20.45 12.33 22.02
N GLU A 33 -20.33 13.48 21.37
CA GLU A 33 -20.69 13.64 19.96
C GLU A 33 -19.61 13.04 19.06
N TRP A 34 -20.05 12.37 17.99
CA TRP A 34 -19.17 11.71 17.02
C TRP A 34 -19.30 12.37 15.66
N SER A 35 -18.16 12.61 15.01
CA SER A 35 -18.15 12.99 13.59
C SER A 35 -18.22 11.75 12.70
N ASN A 36 -18.65 11.93 11.45
CA ASN A 36 -18.72 10.82 10.50
C ASN A 36 -17.34 10.19 10.25
N GLU A 37 -16.28 11.01 10.18
CA GLU A 37 -14.91 10.53 9.99
C GLU A 37 -14.44 9.65 11.16
N GLN A 38 -14.90 9.93 12.38
CA GLN A 38 -14.58 9.11 13.56
C GLN A 38 -15.33 7.77 13.54
N ILE A 39 -16.54 7.76 12.98
CA ILE A 39 -17.35 6.56 12.79
C ILE A 39 -16.76 5.70 11.68
N ASP A 40 -16.34 6.32 10.57
CA ASP A 40 -15.70 5.66 9.45
C ASP A 40 -14.37 5.05 9.90
N ALA A 41 -13.52 5.78 10.62
CA ALA A 41 -12.27 5.25 11.18
C ALA A 41 -12.49 4.04 12.13
N MET A 42 -13.57 4.05 12.93
CA MET A 42 -13.94 2.88 13.75
C MET A 42 -14.38 1.69 12.89
N SER A 43 -15.06 1.96 11.77
CA SER A 43 -15.61 0.94 10.86
C SER A 43 -14.52 0.33 9.98
N GLU A 44 -13.59 1.13 9.48
CA GLU A 44 -12.43 0.70 8.66
C GLU A 44 -11.54 -0.29 9.41
N VAL A 45 -11.26 -0.04 10.70
CA VAL A 45 -10.44 -0.95 11.50
C VAL A 45 -11.19 -2.22 11.90
N GLY A 46 -12.52 -2.23 11.89
CA GLY A 46 -13.32 -3.44 12.09
C GLY A 46 -13.48 -3.90 13.55
N GLY A 47 -13.20 -3.03 14.53
CA GLY A 47 -13.47 -3.30 15.94
C GLY A 47 -12.43 -4.18 16.64
N ASN A 48 -12.79 -4.64 17.85
CA ASN A 48 -11.85 -5.34 18.75
C ASN A 48 -11.27 -6.63 18.16
N SER A 49 -12.03 -7.37 17.35
CA SER A 49 -11.56 -8.63 16.79
C SER A 49 -10.42 -8.38 15.80
N ALA A 50 -10.61 -7.42 14.89
CA ALA A 50 -9.60 -7.02 13.92
C ALA A 50 -8.39 -6.38 14.59
N ALA A 51 -8.62 -5.48 15.56
CA ALA A 51 -7.53 -4.91 16.34
C ALA A 51 -6.73 -5.96 17.13
N ASN A 52 -7.37 -7.02 17.66
CA ASN A 52 -6.63 -8.10 18.33
C ASN A 52 -5.84 -8.95 17.33
N ALA A 53 -6.36 -9.18 16.13
CA ALA A 53 -5.61 -9.90 15.08
C ALA A 53 -4.30 -9.19 14.69
N ILE A 54 -4.23 -7.86 14.89
CA ILE A 54 -3.05 -7.04 14.63
C ILE A 54 -2.19 -6.91 15.90
N TYR A 55 -2.76 -6.33 16.96
CA TYR A 55 -2.04 -5.93 18.16
C TYR A 55 -1.88 -7.05 19.20
N GLU A 56 -2.52 -8.20 19.03
CA GLU A 56 -2.34 -9.40 19.86
C GLU A 56 -1.92 -10.61 18.99
N ALA A 57 -1.40 -10.37 17.77
CA ALA A 57 -1.05 -11.39 16.79
C ALA A 57 -0.06 -12.44 17.33
N TYR A 58 0.86 -12.00 18.20
CA TYR A 58 1.85 -12.85 18.85
C TYR A 58 2.03 -12.45 20.31
N ILE A 59 1.20 -12.98 21.20
CA ILE A 59 1.39 -12.80 22.65
C ILE A 59 2.54 -13.73 23.10
N PRO A 60 3.68 -13.18 23.60
CA PRO A 60 4.82 -14.00 24.02
C PRO A 60 4.47 -14.91 25.21
N GLU A 61 5.20 -16.02 25.34
CA GLU A 61 5.08 -16.89 26.52
C GLU A 61 5.34 -16.10 27.82
N GLY A 62 4.39 -16.18 28.76
CA GLY A 62 4.42 -15.43 30.02
C GLY A 62 3.57 -14.15 30.04
N PHE A 63 3.00 -13.73 28.90
CA PHE A 63 1.96 -12.71 28.85
C PHE A 63 0.58 -13.35 28.74
N SER A 64 -0.37 -12.86 29.54
CA SER A 64 -1.78 -13.21 29.43
C SER A 64 -2.63 -11.96 29.42
N LYS A 65 -3.77 -12.05 28.72
CA LYS A 65 -4.75 -10.97 28.71
C LYS A 65 -5.30 -10.78 30.13
N PRO A 66 -5.36 -9.54 30.65
CA PRO A 66 -5.83 -9.29 32.01
C PRO A 66 -7.31 -9.63 32.15
N ASP A 67 -7.67 -10.20 33.30
CA ASP A 67 -9.06 -10.51 33.65
C ASP A 67 -9.92 -9.25 33.82
N PRO A 68 -11.26 -9.36 33.69
CA PRO A 68 -12.19 -8.23 33.89
C PRO A 68 -12.08 -7.53 35.26
N ASP A 69 -11.52 -8.20 36.26
CA ASP A 69 -11.28 -7.68 37.62
C ASP A 69 -9.80 -7.41 37.92
N ALA A 70 -8.91 -7.56 36.93
CA ALA A 70 -7.50 -7.24 37.06
C ALA A 70 -7.29 -5.79 37.53
N GLY A 71 -6.28 -5.62 38.38
CA GLY A 71 -5.88 -4.33 38.93
C GLY A 71 -5.38 -3.36 37.84
N ILE A 72 -5.35 -2.06 38.19
CA ILE A 72 -5.00 -1.02 37.21
C ILE A 72 -3.59 -1.17 36.64
N GLU A 73 -2.63 -1.65 37.44
CA GLU A 73 -1.24 -1.81 36.97
C GLU A 73 -1.06 -2.97 36.00
N GLU A 74 -1.83 -4.05 36.16
CA GLU A 74 -1.81 -5.17 35.23
C GLU A 74 -2.40 -4.76 33.88
N ARG A 75 -3.53 -4.04 33.90
CA ARG A 75 -4.13 -3.43 32.70
C ARG A 75 -3.16 -2.47 32.03
N LYS A 76 -2.51 -1.60 32.81
CA LYS A 76 -1.55 -0.61 32.31
C LYS A 76 -0.38 -1.29 31.61
N ARG A 77 0.19 -2.34 32.22
CA ARG A 77 1.26 -3.12 31.61
C ARG A 77 0.80 -3.71 30.28
N PHE A 78 -0.32 -4.43 30.26
CA PHE A 78 -0.80 -5.08 29.04
C PHE A 78 -1.14 -4.08 27.92
N ILE A 79 -1.85 -2.99 28.25
CA ILE A 79 -2.27 -1.98 27.27
C ILE A 79 -1.07 -1.22 26.70
N ARG A 80 -0.05 -0.90 27.51
CA ARG A 80 1.20 -0.27 27.03
C ARG A 80 2.00 -1.22 26.15
N SER A 81 2.21 -2.47 26.58
CA SER A 81 2.85 -3.49 25.74
C SER A 81 2.13 -3.69 24.42
N LYS A 82 0.79 -3.63 24.41
CA LYS A 82 -0.04 -3.81 23.22
C LYS A 82 0.02 -2.63 22.23
N TYR A 83 -0.20 -1.40 22.70
CA TYR A 83 -0.43 -0.25 21.81
C TYR A 83 0.70 0.78 21.78
N GLU A 84 1.50 0.90 22.85
CA GLU A 84 2.63 1.84 22.92
C GLU A 84 3.94 1.17 22.50
N LEU A 85 4.25 0.01 23.07
CA LEU A 85 5.48 -0.73 22.79
C LEU A 85 5.31 -1.75 21.65
N GLN A 86 4.06 -2.09 21.32
CA GLN A 86 3.70 -3.02 20.25
C GLN A 86 4.42 -4.39 20.35
N GLU A 87 4.68 -4.86 21.57
CA GLU A 87 5.48 -6.06 21.86
C GLU A 87 4.83 -7.34 21.34
N PHE A 88 3.49 -7.34 21.29
CA PHE A 88 2.67 -8.47 20.83
C PHE A 88 2.40 -8.46 19.33
N MET A 89 2.86 -7.41 18.65
CA MET A 89 2.90 -7.37 17.21
C MET A 89 4.17 -8.10 16.74
N LYS A 90 4.08 -8.67 15.53
CA LYS A 90 5.26 -9.22 14.83
C LYS A 90 6.36 -8.13 14.82
N SER A 91 7.63 -8.51 14.99
CA SER A 91 8.75 -7.54 15.09
C SER A 91 8.77 -6.53 13.95
N SER A 92 8.23 -6.94 12.79
CA SER A 92 8.02 -6.19 11.56
C SER A 92 7.00 -5.04 11.62
N LEU A 93 6.21 -4.95 12.68
CA LEU A 93 5.11 -3.99 12.85
C LEU A 93 5.30 -3.07 14.07
N ARG A 94 6.48 -3.12 14.71
CA ARG A 94 6.83 -2.28 15.85
C ARG A 94 7.26 -0.90 15.36
N ILE A 95 6.56 0.14 15.75
CA ILE A 95 6.94 1.54 15.53
C ILE A 95 8.15 1.83 16.41
N SER A 96 9.37 1.63 15.87
CA SER A 96 10.60 1.99 16.58
C SER A 96 10.85 3.50 16.51
N THR A 97 10.74 4.15 17.66
CA THR A 97 11.31 5.48 17.90
C THR A 97 12.85 5.35 18.04
N GLY A 98 13.54 5.49 16.90
CA GLY A 98 14.93 5.96 16.77
C GLY A 98 16.07 5.16 17.42
N LYS A 99 16.94 4.55 16.58
CA LYS A 99 18.34 4.97 16.34
C LYS A 99 19.12 3.97 15.47
N SER A 100 19.90 4.55 14.56
CA SER A 100 21.06 4.03 13.81
C SER A 100 20.85 2.90 12.79
N SER A 101 21.14 3.24 11.54
CA SER A 101 21.25 2.41 10.34
C SER A 101 22.42 1.41 10.36
N PRO A 102 22.37 0.40 9.48
CA PRO A 102 23.52 0.12 8.62
C PRO A 102 23.17 0.00 7.13
N SER A 103 24.02 0.66 6.34
CA SER A 103 24.25 0.68 4.88
C SER A 103 23.74 -0.50 4.02
N PHE A 104 22.74 -0.21 3.18
CA PHE A 104 22.36 -1.00 2.00
C PHE A 104 23.36 -0.78 0.85
N LYS A 105 24.37 -1.64 0.70
CA LYS A 105 25.31 -1.57 -0.44
C LYS A 105 25.47 -2.86 -1.24
N SER A 106 24.67 -3.90 -0.99
CA SER A 106 25.01 -5.24 -1.49
C SER A 106 24.17 -5.79 -2.65
N ILE A 107 23.09 -5.15 -3.11
CA ILE A 107 22.15 -5.85 -4.02
C ILE A 107 21.93 -5.17 -5.38
N PHE A 108 22.24 -3.88 -5.56
CA PHE A 108 21.85 -3.17 -6.80
C PHE A 108 23.03 -2.58 -7.57
N SER A 109 23.00 -2.77 -8.90
CA SER A 109 23.96 -2.22 -9.86
C SER A 109 23.99 -0.70 -9.79
N SER A 110 25.19 -0.11 -9.89
CA SER A 110 25.45 1.33 -9.73
C SER A 110 24.71 2.24 -10.73
N LYS A 111 24.13 1.67 -11.80
CA LYS A 111 23.27 2.40 -12.74
C LYS A 111 21.87 2.71 -12.18
N PHE A 112 21.39 1.97 -11.18
CA PHE A 112 20.08 2.20 -10.55
C PHE A 112 20.09 3.42 -9.64
N MET A 113 21.18 3.72 -8.93
CA MET A 113 21.20 4.83 -7.95
C MET A 113 21.08 6.22 -8.58
N ASP A 114 21.47 6.39 -9.85
CA ASP A 114 21.46 7.69 -10.51
C ASP A 114 20.05 8.16 -10.94
N SER A 115 19.07 7.26 -11.04
CA SER A 115 17.66 7.63 -11.29
C SER A 115 16.90 8.07 -10.04
N PHE A 116 17.45 7.89 -8.84
CA PHE A 116 16.82 8.24 -7.56
C PHE A 116 17.14 9.67 -7.06
N ARG A 117 17.69 10.55 -7.92
CA ARG A 117 17.86 11.98 -7.56
C ARG A 117 16.53 12.72 -7.68
N ILE A 118 15.69 12.58 -6.66
CA ILE A 118 14.53 13.44 -6.44
C ILE A 118 15.04 14.88 -6.25
N ARG A 119 14.47 15.82 -7.02
CA ARG A 119 14.61 17.26 -6.73
C ARG A 119 13.75 17.55 -5.50
N PRO A 120 14.30 18.09 -4.40
CA PRO A 120 13.48 18.46 -3.26
C PRO A 120 12.60 19.64 -3.70
N THR A 121 11.29 19.43 -3.71
CA THR A 121 10.33 20.53 -3.63
C THR A 121 10.14 20.84 -2.15
N ASP A 122 10.47 22.07 -1.77
CA ASP A 122 10.27 22.60 -0.43
C ASP A 122 8.79 22.45 -0.03
N ASP A 123 8.48 21.51 0.86
CA ASP A 123 7.62 21.72 2.03
C ASP A 123 7.45 20.41 2.83
N GLU A 124 7.68 20.54 4.14
CA GLU A 124 7.46 19.61 5.27
C GLU A 124 8.43 18.43 5.49
N ASP A 125 9.17 18.59 6.59
CA ASP A 125 10.23 17.77 7.16
C ASP A 125 9.64 16.51 7.82
N GLY A 126 9.57 15.40 7.07
CA GLY A 126 9.18 14.08 7.56
C GLY A 126 9.82 12.97 6.71
N MET A 127 10.65 12.12 7.32
CA MET A 127 11.22 10.95 6.64
C MET A 127 10.08 10.01 6.23
N VAL A 128 9.88 9.81 4.93
CA VAL A 128 8.90 8.84 4.41
C VAL A 128 9.43 7.42 4.62
N GLU A 129 8.75 6.64 5.45
CA GLU A 129 9.03 5.21 5.62
C GLU A 129 8.31 4.39 4.54
N PHE A 130 9.02 3.39 4.03
CA PHE A 130 8.54 2.48 2.98
C PHE A 130 8.41 1.06 3.53
N ILE A 131 7.32 0.37 3.17
CA ILE A 131 6.99 -1.00 3.60
C ILE A 131 7.49 -2.08 2.64
N GLY A 132 7.92 -1.69 1.45
CA GLY A 132 8.35 -2.60 0.40
C GLY A 132 8.62 -1.86 -0.91
N LEU A 133 8.94 -2.64 -1.94
CA LEU A 133 9.04 -2.18 -3.31
C LEU A 133 7.93 -2.84 -4.13
N LEU A 134 7.36 -2.07 -5.05
CA LEU A 134 6.44 -2.53 -6.06
C LEU A 134 7.17 -2.53 -7.40
N LYS A 135 7.35 -3.70 -7.98
CA LYS A 135 7.82 -3.84 -9.35
C LYS A 135 6.60 -3.94 -10.26
N VAL A 136 6.46 -2.98 -11.16
CA VAL A 136 5.37 -2.91 -12.14
C VAL A 136 5.96 -3.12 -13.52
N THR A 137 5.57 -4.19 -14.18
CA THR A 137 5.91 -4.46 -15.58
C THR A 137 4.78 -3.95 -16.45
N VAL A 138 5.00 -2.87 -17.19
CA VAL A 138 4.04 -2.37 -18.18
C VAL A 138 4.22 -3.19 -19.45
N VAL A 139 3.33 -4.16 -19.69
CA VAL A 139 3.50 -5.14 -20.77
C VAL A 139 3.14 -4.50 -22.12
N LYS A 140 1.89 -4.04 -22.27
CA LYS A 140 1.39 -3.50 -23.53
C LYS A 140 0.14 -2.63 -23.37
N GLY A 141 -0.09 -1.79 -24.37
CA GLY A 141 -1.35 -1.11 -24.63
C GLY A 141 -2.07 -1.76 -25.80
N THR A 142 -3.40 -1.76 -25.78
CA THR A 142 -4.23 -2.29 -26.88
C THR A 142 -5.28 -1.27 -27.28
N ASN A 143 -5.39 -0.99 -28.58
CA ASN A 143 -6.38 -0.09 -29.17
C ASN A 143 -6.47 1.26 -28.43
N LEU A 144 -5.30 1.87 -28.18
CA LEU A 144 -5.21 3.17 -27.52
C LEU A 144 -5.84 4.28 -28.39
N ALA A 145 -6.22 5.38 -27.76
CA ALA A 145 -6.79 6.54 -28.43
C ALA A 145 -5.84 7.18 -29.44
N ILE A 146 -6.42 7.84 -30.44
CA ILE A 146 -5.67 8.64 -31.41
C ILE A 146 -5.65 10.09 -30.91
N ARG A 147 -4.47 10.68 -30.80
CA ARG A 147 -4.29 12.11 -30.47
C ARG A 147 -3.51 12.87 -31.56
N ASP A 148 -2.68 12.19 -32.35
CA ASP A 148 -2.17 12.70 -33.62
C ASP A 148 -3.12 12.48 -34.81
N MET A 149 -2.74 12.94 -36.01
CA MET A 149 -3.59 12.86 -37.21
C MET A 149 -4.14 11.45 -37.53
N MET A 150 -3.36 10.40 -37.22
CA MET A 150 -3.71 9.00 -37.54
C MET A 150 -3.24 7.98 -36.48
N THR A 151 -2.41 8.39 -35.52
CA THR A 151 -1.74 7.52 -34.54
C THR A 151 -1.53 8.28 -33.24
N SER A 152 -0.74 7.73 -32.32
CA SER A 152 -0.10 8.42 -31.19
C SER A 152 1.28 7.81 -30.93
N ASP A 153 2.08 8.51 -30.14
CA ASP A 153 3.39 8.17 -29.59
C ASP A 153 3.25 7.89 -28.07
N PRO A 154 2.59 6.78 -27.67
CA PRO A 154 2.18 6.60 -26.28
C PRO A 154 3.33 6.26 -25.32
N TYR A 155 3.21 6.76 -24.09
CA TYR A 155 3.94 6.32 -22.91
C TYR A 155 3.03 6.30 -21.68
N VAL A 156 3.41 5.54 -20.65
CA VAL A 156 2.63 5.39 -19.41
C VAL A 156 3.37 6.04 -18.25
N VAL A 157 2.66 6.87 -17.49
CA VAL A 157 3.11 7.48 -16.25
C VAL A 157 2.49 6.74 -15.08
N LEU A 158 3.32 6.31 -14.14
CA LEU A 158 2.95 5.62 -12.92
C LEU A 158 3.20 6.56 -11.74
N THR A 159 2.17 6.79 -10.94
CA THR A 159 2.27 7.62 -9.74
C THR A 159 1.83 6.87 -8.49
N LEU A 160 2.71 6.80 -7.48
CA LEU A 160 2.45 6.20 -6.17
C LEU A 160 2.97 7.12 -5.05
N GLY A 161 2.04 7.66 -4.25
CA GLY A 161 2.37 8.69 -3.26
C GLY A 161 2.99 9.92 -3.94
N GLN A 162 4.24 10.24 -3.60
CA GLN A 162 5.00 11.35 -4.19
C GLN A 162 5.94 10.92 -5.34
N GLN A 163 5.96 9.63 -5.68
CA GLN A 163 6.81 9.12 -6.74
C GLN A 163 6.05 9.09 -8.05
N THR A 164 6.69 9.60 -9.10
CA THR A 164 6.22 9.54 -10.47
C THR A 164 7.35 9.03 -11.35
N ILE A 165 7.08 7.96 -12.10
CA ILE A 165 8.01 7.36 -13.06
C ILE A 165 7.24 7.03 -14.35
N GLN A 166 7.95 6.87 -15.47
CA GLN A 166 7.31 6.64 -16.76
C GLN A 166 8.06 5.62 -17.60
N THR A 167 7.36 5.02 -18.56
CA THR A 167 7.95 4.17 -19.59
C THR A 167 8.66 4.99 -20.67
N ALA A 168 9.37 4.29 -21.55
CA ALA A 168 9.77 4.82 -22.84
C ALA A 168 8.54 5.16 -23.72
N VAL A 169 8.74 6.14 -24.60
CA VAL A 169 7.79 6.50 -25.65
C VAL A 169 7.93 5.52 -26.81
N ILE A 170 6.81 4.98 -27.29
CA ILE A 170 6.78 4.15 -28.50
C ILE A 170 6.12 4.95 -29.62
N PRO A 171 6.86 5.37 -30.66
CA PRO A 171 6.32 6.25 -31.68
C PRO A 171 5.33 5.53 -32.60
N SER A 172 4.26 6.23 -32.96
CA SER A 172 3.30 5.92 -34.00
C SER A 172 2.70 4.53 -33.87
N ASN A 173 2.23 4.19 -32.67
CA ASN A 173 1.68 2.87 -32.38
C ASN A 173 0.58 2.90 -31.32
N LEU A 174 -0.65 2.53 -31.71
CA LEU A 174 -1.81 2.41 -30.80
C LEU A 174 -1.88 1.04 -30.08
N ASN A 175 -0.96 0.13 -30.38
CA ASN A 175 -0.81 -1.17 -29.72
C ASN A 175 0.65 -1.36 -29.27
N PRO A 176 1.19 -0.45 -28.45
CA PRO A 176 2.57 -0.48 -28.02
C PRO A 176 2.82 -1.71 -27.13
N VAL A 177 3.99 -2.34 -27.29
CA VAL A 177 4.51 -3.35 -26.36
C VAL A 177 5.74 -2.73 -25.71
N TRP A 178 5.58 -2.27 -24.46
CA TRP A 178 6.66 -1.65 -23.71
C TRP A 178 7.56 -2.72 -23.08
N ASP A 179 6.97 -3.76 -22.49
CA ASP A 179 7.66 -4.80 -21.72
C ASP A 179 8.71 -4.20 -20.76
N GLU A 180 8.31 -3.12 -20.09
CA GLU A 180 9.22 -2.28 -19.32
C GLU A 180 8.96 -2.43 -17.82
N GLU A 181 10.03 -2.72 -17.08
CA GLU A 181 9.98 -2.92 -15.64
C GLU A 181 10.30 -1.61 -14.90
N LEU A 182 9.35 -1.16 -14.10
CA LEU A 182 9.40 0.06 -13.33
C LEU A 182 9.31 -0.27 -11.83
N MET A 183 10.14 0.35 -10.99
CA MET A 183 10.16 0.11 -9.54
C MET A 183 9.77 1.34 -8.74
N LEU A 184 8.79 1.19 -7.85
CA LEU A 184 8.29 2.21 -6.94
C LEU A 184 8.49 1.75 -5.50
N SER A 185 8.89 2.66 -4.60
CA SER A 185 8.87 2.38 -3.17
C SER A 185 7.45 2.54 -2.64
N VAL A 186 6.95 1.63 -1.81
CA VAL A 186 5.57 1.71 -1.29
C VAL A 186 5.60 2.36 0.10
N PRO A 187 5.12 3.61 0.27
CA PRO A 187 5.13 4.28 1.57
C PRO A 187 4.08 3.68 2.51
N ASN A 188 4.13 3.98 3.81
CA ASN A 188 3.09 3.54 4.77
C ASN A 188 1.66 3.95 4.36
N ASN A 189 1.50 5.12 3.73
CA ASN A 189 0.23 5.62 3.19
C ASN A 189 0.32 5.74 1.67
N TYR A 190 0.14 4.61 0.97
CA TYR A 190 0.43 4.50 -0.46
C TYR A 190 -0.71 4.90 -1.38
N GLY A 191 -1.98 4.80 -0.94
CA GLY A 191 -3.12 5.04 -1.83
C GLY A 191 -3.12 4.14 -3.07
N PRO A 192 -3.99 4.40 -4.06
CA PRO A 192 -3.95 3.64 -5.31
C PRO A 192 -2.71 3.98 -6.15
N LEU A 193 -2.19 2.98 -6.88
CA LEU A 193 -1.23 3.22 -7.95
C LEU A 193 -1.99 3.83 -9.13
N LYS A 194 -1.68 5.09 -9.46
CA LYS A 194 -2.28 5.79 -10.60
C LYS A 194 -1.49 5.52 -11.88
N LEU A 195 -2.24 5.33 -12.96
CA LEU A 195 -1.74 5.10 -14.30
C LEU A 195 -2.35 6.12 -15.23
N GLU A 196 -1.53 6.88 -15.93
CA GLU A 196 -1.94 7.85 -16.94
C GLU A 196 -1.20 7.55 -18.23
N VAL A 197 -1.92 7.45 -19.35
CA VAL A 197 -1.30 7.29 -20.68
C VAL A 197 -1.29 8.64 -21.35
N TYR A 198 -0.18 8.99 -21.98
CA TYR A 198 0.00 10.25 -22.68
C TYR A 198 0.52 10.03 -24.10
N ASP A 199 0.16 10.93 -25.00
CA ASP A 199 0.74 11.07 -26.33
C ASP A 199 1.91 12.05 -26.27
N HIS A 200 3.12 11.63 -26.67
CA HIS A 200 4.28 12.50 -26.64
C HIS A 200 4.33 13.44 -27.83
N ASP A 201 4.23 14.75 -27.56
CA ASP A 201 4.28 15.78 -28.60
C ASP A 201 5.61 16.53 -28.60
N MET A 202 6.25 16.63 -29.77
CA MET A 202 7.53 17.35 -29.88
C MET A 202 7.42 18.88 -29.68
N PHE A 203 6.23 19.47 -29.86
CA PHE A 203 6.05 20.93 -29.90
C PHE A 203 4.84 21.45 -29.10
N SER A 204 4.10 20.58 -28.41
CA SER A 204 2.93 20.88 -27.57
C SER A 204 3.09 20.28 -26.17
N ALA A 205 2.10 20.53 -25.31
CA ALA A 205 1.95 19.73 -24.10
C ALA A 205 1.32 18.38 -24.47
N ASP A 206 1.85 17.31 -23.88
CA ASP A 206 1.44 15.93 -24.15
C ASP A 206 -0.05 15.72 -23.83
N ASP A 207 -0.79 15.12 -24.77
CA ASP A 207 -2.22 14.90 -24.68
C ASP A 207 -2.55 13.65 -23.85
N ILE A 208 -3.54 13.74 -22.95
CA ILE A 208 -3.96 12.58 -22.17
C ILE A 208 -4.74 11.57 -23.03
N MET A 209 -4.33 10.31 -22.92
CA MET A 209 -4.87 9.15 -23.64
C MET A 209 -5.63 8.19 -22.72
N GLY A 210 -6.00 8.66 -21.53
CA GLY A 210 -6.80 7.93 -20.55
C GLY A 210 -6.03 7.59 -19.28
N GLU A 211 -6.78 7.20 -18.27
CA GLU A 211 -6.25 6.92 -16.92
C GLU A 211 -6.87 5.68 -16.30
N ALA A 212 -6.17 5.08 -15.35
CA ALA A 212 -6.67 3.99 -14.52
C ALA A 212 -6.00 4.00 -13.15
N GLN A 213 -6.55 3.24 -12.21
CA GLN A 213 -5.99 3.07 -10.88
C GLN A 213 -5.96 1.60 -10.51
N ILE A 214 -4.89 1.17 -9.84
CA ILE A 214 -4.74 -0.18 -9.27
C ILE A 214 -4.78 -0.06 -7.74
N ASP A 215 -5.70 -0.81 -7.12
CA ASP A 215 -5.65 -1.04 -5.68
C ASP A 215 -4.59 -2.13 -5.39
N ILE A 216 -3.48 -1.73 -4.78
CA ILE A 216 -2.38 -2.62 -4.43
C ILE A 216 -2.54 -3.26 -3.03
N GLN A 217 -3.57 -2.87 -2.27
CA GLN A 217 -3.81 -3.41 -0.93
C GLN A 217 -4.10 -4.93 -0.94
N PRO A 218 -4.89 -5.50 -1.87
CA PRO A 218 -5.10 -6.95 -1.94
C PRO A 218 -3.79 -7.73 -2.17
N LEU A 219 -2.90 -7.22 -3.04
CA LEU A 219 -1.58 -7.81 -3.32
C LEU A 219 -0.71 -7.84 -2.06
N ILE A 220 -0.57 -6.69 -1.41
CA ILE A 220 0.27 -6.53 -0.23
C ILE A 220 -0.26 -7.37 0.93
N SER A 221 -1.58 -7.35 1.15
CA SER A 221 -2.23 -8.12 2.22
C SER A 221 -2.04 -9.62 2.01
N ALA A 222 -2.16 -10.10 0.77
CA ALA A 222 -1.91 -11.49 0.44
C ALA A 222 -0.42 -11.83 0.65
N ALA A 223 0.51 -11.02 0.16
CA ALA A 223 1.95 -11.25 0.38
C ALA A 223 2.31 -11.33 1.87
N MET A 224 1.80 -10.40 2.68
CA MET A 224 2.05 -10.35 4.12
C MET A 224 1.44 -11.54 4.88
N ALA A 225 0.28 -12.03 4.44
CA ALA A 225 -0.39 -13.18 5.07
C ALA A 225 0.37 -14.49 4.86
N TYR A 226 1.02 -14.67 3.71
CA TYR A 226 1.78 -15.87 3.38
C TYR A 226 3.25 -15.79 3.80
N GLY A 227 3.78 -14.60 4.10
CA GLY A 227 5.10 -14.44 4.71
C GLY A 227 6.22 -14.69 3.72
N ASP A 228 6.87 -15.85 3.80
CA ASP A 228 7.96 -16.23 2.89
C ASP A 228 7.40 -17.01 1.68
N PRO A 229 7.22 -16.37 0.51
CA PRO A 229 6.66 -17.02 -0.67
C PRO A 229 7.54 -18.16 -1.21
N GLU A 230 8.84 -18.21 -0.89
CA GLU A 230 9.75 -19.29 -1.33
C GLU A 230 9.39 -20.65 -0.70
N MET A 231 8.66 -20.64 0.43
CA MET A 231 8.21 -21.86 1.08
C MET A 231 7.00 -22.53 0.40
N PHE A 232 6.39 -21.86 -0.58
CA PHE A 232 5.19 -22.32 -1.26
C PHE A 232 5.45 -22.63 -2.73
N GLY A 233 4.78 -23.68 -3.24
CA GLY A 233 4.70 -23.93 -4.67
C GLY A 233 3.74 -22.96 -5.36
N ASN A 234 3.67 -23.03 -6.69
CA ASN A 234 2.79 -22.16 -7.47
C ASN A 234 1.32 -22.32 -7.01
N MET A 235 0.73 -21.24 -6.53
CA MET A 235 -0.64 -21.25 -5.99
C MET A 235 -1.30 -19.88 -6.05
N GLN A 236 -2.63 -19.87 -6.13
CA GLN A 236 -3.41 -18.66 -5.97
C GLN A 236 -3.57 -18.31 -4.49
N ILE A 237 -3.24 -17.07 -4.13
CA ILE A 237 -3.29 -16.58 -2.74
C ILE A 237 -4.32 -15.45 -2.54
N GLY A 238 -4.81 -14.87 -3.63
CA GLY A 238 -5.77 -13.77 -3.55
C GLY A 238 -6.39 -13.42 -4.90
N LYS A 239 -7.25 -12.40 -4.89
CA LYS A 239 -7.82 -11.79 -6.09
C LYS A 239 -8.29 -10.37 -5.80
N TRP A 240 -8.17 -9.50 -6.79
CA TRP A 240 -8.84 -8.20 -6.84
C TRP A 240 -10.02 -8.31 -7.80
N LEU A 241 -11.23 -8.20 -7.23
CA LEU A 241 -12.47 -8.47 -7.96
C LEU A 241 -12.83 -7.31 -8.89
N LYS A 242 -13.24 -7.65 -10.10
CA LYS A 242 -13.79 -6.69 -11.04
C LYS A 242 -15.14 -6.18 -10.53
N SER A 243 -15.30 -4.86 -10.51
CA SER A 243 -16.51 -4.19 -10.04
C SER A 243 -16.85 -3.02 -10.96
N GLU A 244 -17.95 -2.32 -10.68
CA GLU A 244 -18.37 -1.17 -11.50
C GLU A 244 -17.57 0.11 -11.19
N ASP A 245 -16.92 0.16 -10.03
CA ASP A 245 -16.15 1.27 -9.50
C ASP A 245 -14.64 1.16 -9.77
N ASN A 246 -14.18 0.10 -10.43
CA ASN A 246 -12.78 -0.06 -10.81
C ASN A 246 -12.59 -0.25 -12.33
N ALA A 247 -11.34 -0.12 -12.77
CA ALA A 247 -10.97 -0.17 -14.18
C ALA A 247 -10.70 -1.59 -14.70
N LEU A 248 -10.92 -2.64 -13.90
CA LEU A 248 -10.61 -4.02 -14.29
C LEU A 248 -11.51 -4.50 -15.44
N ILE A 249 -10.88 -5.17 -16.42
CA ILE A 249 -11.60 -5.88 -17.48
C ILE A 249 -12.17 -7.20 -16.93
N GLU A 250 -11.37 -7.90 -16.13
CA GLU A 250 -11.70 -9.17 -15.47
C GLU A 250 -11.09 -9.26 -14.06
N ASP A 251 -11.50 -10.25 -13.28
CA ASP A 251 -10.95 -10.50 -11.95
C ASP A 251 -9.43 -10.69 -12.04
N SER A 252 -8.67 -9.88 -11.31
CA SER A 252 -7.22 -9.94 -11.28
C SER A 252 -6.76 -10.91 -10.21
N ILE A 253 -6.02 -11.95 -10.61
CA ILE A 253 -5.60 -13.04 -9.73
C ILE A 253 -4.22 -12.74 -9.13
N ILE A 254 -4.07 -12.97 -7.82
CA ILE A 254 -2.79 -12.87 -7.12
C ILE A 254 -2.27 -14.28 -6.86
N ASN A 255 -1.08 -14.57 -7.37
CA ASN A 255 -0.44 -15.87 -7.29
C ASN A 255 0.95 -15.77 -6.66
N ILE A 256 1.36 -16.85 -6.00
CA ILE A 256 2.78 -17.16 -5.82
C ILE A 256 3.23 -17.93 -7.06
N ILE A 257 4.26 -17.43 -7.74
CA ILE A 257 4.89 -18.09 -8.89
C ILE A 257 6.40 -18.03 -8.68
N ASP A 258 7.06 -19.18 -8.61
CA ASP A 258 8.51 -19.29 -8.41
C ASP A 258 9.03 -18.49 -7.21
N GLY A 259 8.32 -18.58 -6.07
CA GLY A 259 8.67 -17.85 -4.85
C GLY A 259 8.39 -16.34 -4.90
N LYS A 260 7.65 -15.85 -5.90
CA LYS A 260 7.32 -14.42 -6.04
C LYS A 260 5.83 -14.20 -6.00
N VAL A 261 5.40 -13.16 -5.30
CA VAL A 261 3.99 -12.75 -5.28
C VAL A 261 3.73 -11.83 -6.46
N LYS A 262 2.94 -12.32 -7.41
CA LYS A 262 2.62 -11.66 -8.68
C LYS A 262 1.12 -11.51 -8.88
N GLN A 263 0.73 -10.42 -9.53
CA GLN A 263 -0.64 -10.13 -9.92
C GLN A 263 -0.68 -9.71 -11.38
N ASP A 264 -1.49 -10.40 -12.19
CA ASP A 264 -1.77 -10.01 -13.57
C ASP A 264 -2.95 -9.04 -13.60
N VAL A 265 -2.81 -7.91 -14.28
CA VAL A 265 -3.78 -6.81 -14.27
C VAL A 265 -4.09 -6.36 -15.69
N GLN A 266 -5.37 -6.42 -16.07
CA GLN A 266 -5.89 -5.90 -17.33
C GLN A 266 -6.90 -4.80 -17.05
N LEU A 267 -6.62 -3.59 -17.55
CA LEU A 267 -7.37 -2.38 -17.25
C LEU A 267 -7.96 -1.80 -18.52
N LYS A 268 -9.21 -1.36 -18.43
CA LYS A 268 -9.82 -0.47 -19.42
C LYS A 268 -9.57 0.98 -19.00
N LEU A 269 -8.95 1.76 -19.89
CA LEU A 269 -8.69 3.16 -19.62
C LEU A 269 -10.00 3.95 -19.48
N GLN A 270 -10.02 4.85 -18.50
CA GLN A 270 -11.13 5.75 -18.19
C GLN A 270 -10.87 7.13 -18.79
N ASN A 271 -11.93 7.93 -18.89
CA ASN A 271 -11.88 9.30 -19.44
C ASN A 271 -11.30 9.37 -20.87
N VAL A 272 -11.46 8.29 -21.63
CA VAL A 272 -11.01 8.15 -23.02
C VAL A 272 -11.97 7.25 -23.80
N GLU A 273 -12.04 7.42 -25.11
CA GLU A 273 -12.93 6.68 -26.01
C GLU A 273 -12.56 5.19 -26.17
N CYS A 274 -11.27 4.85 -26.06
CA CYS A 274 -10.77 3.50 -26.15
C CYS A 274 -9.37 3.37 -25.54
N GLY A 275 -8.98 2.14 -25.26
CA GLY A 275 -7.64 1.82 -24.77
C GLY A 275 -7.68 0.85 -23.60
N GLU A 276 -6.82 -0.14 -23.65
CA GLU A 276 -6.63 -1.12 -22.60
C GLU A 276 -5.14 -1.21 -22.26
N LEU A 277 -4.83 -1.41 -20.98
CA LEU A 277 -3.47 -1.65 -20.49
C LEU A 277 -3.38 -3.04 -19.88
N HIS A 278 -2.27 -3.73 -20.18
CA HIS A 278 -1.91 -4.99 -19.54
C HIS A 278 -0.61 -4.80 -18.75
N LEU A 279 -0.65 -5.13 -17.45
CA LEU A 279 0.46 -5.00 -16.53
C LEU A 279 0.63 -6.28 -15.69
N GLU A 280 1.86 -6.53 -15.26
CA GLU A 280 2.16 -7.48 -14.18
C GLU A 280 2.70 -6.69 -12.98
N VAL A 281 2.21 -6.98 -11.79
CA VAL A 281 2.64 -6.34 -10.54
C VAL A 281 3.27 -7.38 -9.62
N GLU A 282 4.50 -7.15 -9.19
CA GLU A 282 5.27 -8.00 -8.29
C GLU A 282 5.57 -7.23 -6.99
N TRP A 283 5.26 -7.87 -5.85
CA TRP A 283 5.59 -7.32 -4.53
C TRP A 283 6.94 -7.84 -4.04
N LEU A 284 7.81 -6.91 -3.63
CA LEU A 284 9.09 -7.21 -3.00
C LEU A 284 9.11 -6.62 -1.58
N PRO A 285 9.07 -7.46 -0.53
CA PRO A 285 9.23 -6.96 0.83
C PRO A 285 10.64 -6.39 1.00
N LEU A 286 10.78 -5.31 1.79
CA LEU A 286 12.10 -4.88 2.25
C LEU A 286 12.58 -5.87 3.30
N ASP A 287 13.72 -6.53 3.04
CA ASP A 287 14.38 -7.42 4.00
C ASP A 287 14.54 -6.69 5.35
N GLN A 288 14.10 -7.35 6.42
CA GLN A 288 14.20 -6.86 7.80
C GLN A 288 15.47 -7.32 8.49
#